data_AF-A0A5C8QPD0-F1
#
_entry.id   AF-A0A5C8QPD0-F1
#
_cell.length_a   1.000
_cell.length_b   1.000
_cell.length_c   1.000
_cell.angle_alpha   90.00
_cell.angle_beta   90.00
_cell.angle_gamma   90.00
#
_symmetry.space_group_name_H-M   'P 1'
#
loop_
_entity.id
_entity.type
_entity.pdbx_description
1 polymer ?
#
loop_
_entity_poly.entity_id
_entity_poly.type
_entity_poly.pdbx_seq_one_letter_code
_entity_poly.pdbx_strand_id
1 'polypeptide(L)'
;MARANKAATATETEAGSPGVPGALVWVITGVQIIPAYSESGFVGGTVRAIIGPIMAGLLWHLAMGLEIRVVRPDALSTGLPAMLGRELRERLLSRLGLATRNRTAEQITRDRWTARAVDLAARLAHRDGGWAWRTARLEYQLSRAVGRAQVGAHPEQRRALLQLLSARLHSAALAHLDLPSPWELRAPDAPSGPVRPAPVVAYERLREMPQLDAITAVADAHPDLPPEQLRKLLLDHGVVVSPAQVDMGRRLSASAQPPALAGASAAAQTLFAVHARCDGQDSAAALDDDPDAAGADADADIPDAAADLALLPDARRVDNAHQAQHGRPAGLRALQSGLRIGQTRAQRMRALLDDQLDTVKGS
;
A
#
# COMPACT_ATOMS: atom_id res chain seq x y z
N MET A 1 -39.59 -58.70 24.41
CA MET A 1 -39.67 -57.44 25.18
C MET A 1 -38.26 -56.94 25.45
N ALA A 2 -37.83 -55.89 24.74
CA ALA A 2 -36.75 -54.96 25.11
C ALA A 2 -36.67 -53.93 23.97
N ARG A 3 -37.38 -52.81 24.14
CA ARG A 3 -37.29 -51.63 23.28
C ARG A 3 -36.06 -50.80 23.68
N ALA A 4 -35.58 -50.03 22.70
CA ALA A 4 -34.92 -48.73 22.85
C ALA A 4 -33.45 -48.72 23.31
N ASN A 5 -32.55 -48.43 22.37
CA ASN A 5 -31.72 -47.23 22.37
C ASN A 5 -30.83 -47.19 21.12
N LYS A 6 -31.37 -46.65 20.03
CA LYS A 6 -30.59 -46.28 18.82
C LYS A 6 -31.03 -44.88 18.38
N ALA A 7 -30.83 -43.93 19.28
CA ALA A 7 -31.11 -42.51 19.06
C ALA A 7 -30.21 -41.67 19.99
N ALA A 8 -28.89 -41.74 19.81
CA ALA A 8 -27.94 -40.85 20.47
C ALA A 8 -26.56 -40.92 19.78
N THR A 9 -26.45 -40.41 18.55
CA THR A 9 -25.18 -39.91 17.97
C THR A 9 -25.39 -39.21 16.61
N ALA A 10 -26.59 -38.70 16.35
CA ALA A 10 -26.84 -37.75 15.26
C ALA A 10 -27.16 -36.38 15.87
N THR A 11 -26.12 -35.68 16.29
CA THR A 11 -26.10 -34.22 16.43
C THR A 11 -24.76 -33.75 15.87
N GLU A 12 -24.67 -33.71 14.55
CA GLU A 12 -23.95 -32.63 13.88
C GLU A 12 -24.52 -31.29 14.39
N THR A 13 -23.69 -30.25 14.43
CA THR A 13 -24.04 -28.84 14.74
C THR A 13 -24.25 -28.41 16.20
N GLU A 14 -23.30 -28.76 17.08
CA GLU A 14 -22.92 -27.87 18.18
C GLU A 14 -21.42 -28.01 18.41
N ALA A 15 -20.65 -26.97 18.07
CA ALA A 15 -19.28 -26.83 18.55
C ALA A 15 -19.38 -26.60 20.07
N GLY A 16 -19.53 -27.70 20.80
CA GLY A 16 -19.60 -27.70 22.25
C GLY A 16 -18.39 -26.96 22.79
N SER A 17 -18.66 -26.02 23.70
CA SER A 17 -17.67 -25.50 24.64
C SER A 17 -16.67 -26.61 24.98
N PRO A 18 -15.35 -26.37 24.92
CA PRO A 18 -14.39 -27.35 25.38
C PRO A 18 -14.78 -27.65 26.82
N GLY A 19 -15.44 -28.79 27.05
CA GLY A 19 -15.89 -29.16 28.38
C GLY A 19 -14.68 -29.28 29.31
N VAL A 20 -14.90 -29.83 30.51
CA VAL A 20 -13.82 -30.13 31.46
C VAL A 20 -12.57 -30.77 30.80
N PRO A 21 -12.70 -31.69 29.80
CA PRO A 21 -11.53 -32.22 29.10
C PRO A 21 -10.73 -31.18 28.28
N GLY A 22 -11.40 -30.25 27.59
CA GLY A 22 -10.71 -29.24 26.79
C GLY A 22 -10.07 -28.15 27.65
N ALA A 23 -10.70 -27.77 28.77
CA ALA A 23 -10.09 -26.89 29.76
C ALA A 23 -8.82 -27.51 30.37
N LEU A 24 -8.83 -28.81 30.66
CA LEU A 24 -7.65 -29.54 31.15
C LEU A 24 -6.50 -29.52 30.14
N VAL A 25 -6.77 -29.68 28.85
CA VAL A 25 -5.73 -29.60 27.81
C VAL A 25 -5.09 -28.21 27.78
N TRP A 26 -5.88 -27.14 27.89
CA TRP A 26 -5.34 -25.78 27.97
C TRP A 26 -4.52 -25.53 29.24
N VAL A 27 -4.96 -26.04 30.39
CA VAL A 27 -4.22 -25.95 31.65
C VAL A 27 -2.90 -26.70 31.56
N ILE A 28 -2.91 -27.95 31.09
CA ILE A 28 -1.70 -28.78 30.95
C ILE A 28 -0.73 -28.14 29.96
N THR A 29 -1.23 -27.64 28.82
CA THR A 29 -0.40 -26.96 27.82
C THR A 29 0.19 -25.66 28.38
N GLY A 30 -0.60 -24.88 29.13
CA GLY A 30 -0.14 -23.67 29.81
C GLY A 30 0.95 -23.95 30.85
N VAL A 31 0.83 -25.02 31.62
CA VAL A 31 1.84 -25.42 32.61
C VAL A 31 3.15 -25.85 31.93
N GLN A 32 3.09 -26.53 30.78
CA GLN A 32 4.29 -26.93 30.02
C GLN A 32 5.06 -25.75 29.40
N ILE A 33 4.45 -24.57 29.32
CA ILE A 33 5.12 -23.35 28.86
C ILE A 33 6.08 -22.81 29.94
N ILE A 34 5.79 -23.05 31.23
CA ILE A 34 6.56 -22.48 32.35
C ILE A 34 8.05 -22.92 32.31
N PRO A 35 8.40 -24.21 32.16
CA PRO A 35 9.79 -24.64 32.02
C PRO A 35 10.50 -24.04 30.79
N ALA A 36 9.76 -23.82 29.70
CA ALA A 36 10.33 -23.27 28.47
C ALA A 36 10.83 -21.82 28.66
N TYR A 37 10.11 -21.02 29.45
CA TYR A 37 10.53 -19.66 29.78
C TYR A 37 11.60 -19.61 30.86
N SER A 38 11.61 -20.55 31.82
CA SER A 38 12.65 -20.58 32.86
C SER A 38 14.01 -21.01 32.32
N GLU A 39 14.06 -21.94 31.36
CA GLU A 39 15.33 -22.46 30.82
C GLU A 39 15.86 -21.65 29.63
N SER A 40 14.98 -21.10 28.78
CA SER A 40 15.38 -20.51 27.49
C SER A 40 15.21 -18.98 27.40
N GLY A 41 14.83 -18.33 28.51
CA GLY A 41 14.52 -16.90 28.55
C GLY A 41 13.31 -16.52 27.69
N PHE A 42 13.00 -15.22 27.58
CA PHE A 42 11.78 -14.75 26.90
C PHE A 42 11.75 -15.09 25.40
N VAL A 43 12.87 -14.91 24.72
CA VAL A 43 12.97 -15.15 23.27
C VAL A 43 13.04 -16.64 22.96
N GLY A 44 13.83 -17.44 23.69
CA GLY A 44 13.88 -18.89 23.48
C GLY A 44 12.61 -19.60 23.93
N GLY A 45 12.00 -19.12 25.02
CA GLY A 45 10.75 -19.65 25.57
C GLY A 45 9.55 -19.44 24.64
N THR A 46 9.41 -18.25 24.03
CA THR A 46 8.35 -17.99 23.03
C THR A 46 8.47 -18.91 21.81
N VAL A 47 9.69 -19.09 21.29
CA VAL A 47 9.95 -19.97 20.15
C VAL A 47 9.58 -21.42 20.49
N ARG A 48 10.01 -21.94 21.64
CA ARG A 48 9.70 -23.33 22.04
C ARG A 48 8.23 -23.54 22.38
N ALA A 49 7.60 -22.59 23.05
CA ALA A 49 6.20 -22.65 23.45
C ALA A 49 5.23 -22.63 22.26
N ILE A 50 5.62 -22.02 21.14
CA ILE A 50 4.78 -21.90 19.94
C ILE A 50 5.18 -22.92 18.88
N ILE A 51 6.46 -22.93 18.49
CA ILE A 51 6.93 -23.76 17.38
C ILE A 51 6.94 -25.24 17.78
N GLY A 52 7.25 -25.56 19.04
CA GLY A 52 7.28 -26.95 19.53
C GLY A 52 5.94 -27.66 19.33
N PRO A 53 4.83 -27.15 19.88
CA PRO A 53 3.51 -27.76 19.71
C PRO A 53 3.05 -27.82 18.26
N ILE A 54 3.33 -26.79 17.46
CA ILE A 54 2.93 -26.75 16.04
C ILE A 54 3.70 -27.81 15.24
N MET A 55 5.03 -27.88 15.40
CA MET A 55 5.85 -28.87 14.70
C MET A 55 5.57 -30.28 15.20
N ALA A 56 5.29 -30.47 16.49
CA ALA A 56 4.89 -31.77 17.04
C ALA A 56 3.54 -32.22 16.48
N GLY A 57 2.55 -31.32 16.39
CA GLY A 57 1.27 -31.61 15.75
C GLY A 57 1.42 -31.92 14.26
N LEU A 58 2.28 -31.18 13.56
CA LEU A 58 2.58 -31.41 12.15
C LEU A 58 3.28 -32.76 11.92
N LEU A 59 4.30 -33.07 12.74
CA LEU A 59 5.03 -34.34 12.71
C LEU A 59 4.13 -35.51 13.08
N TRP A 60 3.27 -35.36 14.10
CA TRP A 60 2.23 -36.34 14.39
C TRP A 60 1.36 -36.55 13.16
N HIS A 61 0.85 -35.50 12.54
CA HIS A 61 -0.06 -35.62 11.40
C HIS A 61 0.60 -36.28 10.19
N LEU A 62 1.88 -35.98 9.96
CA LEU A 62 2.70 -36.63 8.94
C LEU A 62 2.99 -38.11 9.28
N ALA A 63 3.28 -38.41 10.56
CA ALA A 63 3.59 -39.75 11.03
C ALA A 63 2.36 -40.67 11.15
N MET A 64 1.20 -40.10 11.51
CA MET A 64 -0.11 -40.77 11.55
C MET A 64 -0.62 -41.11 10.14
N GLY A 65 0.03 -40.58 9.11
CA GLY A 65 -0.20 -40.99 7.73
C GLY A 65 -1.57 -40.57 7.21
N LEU A 66 -1.84 -39.27 7.18
CA LEU A 66 -2.69 -38.76 6.11
C LEU A 66 -1.95 -38.96 4.80
N GLU A 67 -2.31 -40.07 4.15
CA GLU A 67 -2.01 -40.46 2.78
C GLU A 67 -1.69 -39.28 1.86
N ILE A 68 -0.40 -39.04 1.63
CA ILE A 68 0.06 -38.48 0.36
C ILE A 68 -0.06 -39.61 -0.68
N ARG A 69 -1.29 -40.08 -0.97
CA ARG A 69 -1.61 -40.62 -2.28
C ARG A 69 -1.83 -39.43 -3.19
N VAL A 70 -0.72 -38.85 -3.64
CA VAL A 70 -0.66 -37.89 -4.76
C VAL A 70 -0.86 -38.66 -6.07
N VAL A 71 -1.98 -39.40 -6.18
CA VAL A 71 -2.39 -40.14 -7.39
C VAL A 71 -3.86 -39.87 -7.77
N ARG A 72 -4.61 -39.04 -7.02
CA ARG A 72 -5.86 -38.45 -7.52
C ARG A 72 -5.99 -36.97 -7.14
N PRO A 73 -5.66 -36.03 -8.06
CA PRO A 73 -5.69 -34.59 -7.81
C PRO A 73 -7.09 -33.96 -7.95
N ASP A 74 -8.17 -34.71 -7.77
CA ASP A 74 -9.54 -34.23 -8.07
C ASP A 74 -10.51 -34.23 -6.87
N ALA A 75 -9.99 -34.49 -5.66
CA ALA A 75 -10.80 -34.53 -4.44
C ALA A 75 -10.17 -33.82 -3.22
N LEU A 76 -9.12 -33.01 -3.41
CA LEU A 76 -8.56 -32.13 -2.37
C LEU A 76 -9.16 -30.71 -2.41
N SER A 77 -10.42 -30.61 -2.80
CA SER A 77 -11.14 -29.35 -3.00
C SER A 77 -12.12 -29.00 -1.87
N THR A 78 -11.86 -29.44 -0.63
CA THR A 78 -12.69 -29.02 0.53
C THR A 78 -11.93 -28.92 1.86
N GLY A 79 -10.61 -28.78 1.84
CA GLY A 79 -9.85 -28.43 3.05
C GLY A 79 -9.83 -26.92 3.24
N LEU A 80 -10.28 -26.42 4.40
CA LEU A 80 -10.14 -25.01 4.81
C LEU A 80 -8.78 -24.36 4.48
N PRO A 81 -7.61 -25.03 4.58
CA PRO A 81 -6.33 -24.41 4.16
C PRO A 81 -6.21 -24.21 2.64
N ALA A 82 -6.82 -25.07 1.81
CA ALA A 82 -6.84 -24.90 0.36
C ALA A 82 -7.83 -23.79 -0.06
N MET A 83 -8.96 -23.66 0.65
CA MET A 83 -9.89 -22.54 0.48
C MET A 83 -9.27 -21.22 0.94
N LEU A 84 -8.59 -21.17 2.10
CA LEU A 84 -7.87 -19.98 2.56
C LEU A 84 -6.70 -19.64 1.65
N GLY A 85 -5.96 -20.63 1.17
CA GLY A 85 -4.89 -20.43 0.19
C GLY A 85 -5.41 -19.88 -1.13
N ARG A 86 -6.55 -20.38 -1.61
CA ARG A 86 -7.21 -19.94 -2.84
C ARG A 86 -7.84 -18.55 -2.69
N GLU A 87 -8.56 -18.30 -1.60
CA GLU A 87 -9.19 -17.01 -1.30
C GLU A 87 -8.13 -15.93 -1.04
N LEU A 88 -7.04 -16.25 -0.33
CA LEU A 88 -5.92 -15.34 -0.12
C LEU A 88 -5.19 -15.10 -1.43
N ARG A 89 -4.98 -16.14 -2.26
CA ARG A 89 -4.42 -15.99 -3.61
C ARG A 89 -5.34 -15.12 -4.47
N GLU A 90 -6.64 -15.32 -4.47
CA GLU A 90 -7.64 -14.61 -5.29
C GLU A 90 -7.80 -13.15 -4.83
N ARG A 91 -7.70 -12.88 -3.52
CA ARG A 91 -7.62 -11.54 -2.94
C ARG A 91 -6.30 -10.84 -3.21
N LEU A 92 -5.19 -11.59 -3.24
CA LEU A 92 -3.89 -11.07 -3.67
C LEU A 92 -3.88 -10.80 -5.17
N LEU A 93 -4.46 -11.67 -5.99
CA LEU A 93 -4.53 -11.54 -7.45
C LEU A 93 -5.45 -10.39 -7.88
N SER A 94 -6.58 -10.17 -7.21
CA SER A 94 -7.45 -9.02 -7.48
C SER A 94 -6.86 -7.70 -6.99
N ARG A 95 -6.15 -7.68 -5.85
CA ARG A 95 -5.42 -6.48 -5.40
C ARG A 95 -4.16 -6.18 -6.21
N LEU A 96 -3.53 -7.20 -6.81
CA LEU A 96 -2.31 -7.05 -7.59
C LEU A 96 -2.58 -6.82 -9.10
N GLY A 97 -3.84 -6.68 -9.53
CA GLY A 97 -4.19 -6.22 -10.87
C GLY A 97 -3.47 -7.00 -11.97
N LEU A 98 -3.61 -8.33 -11.98
CA LEU A 98 -3.04 -9.21 -13.01
C LEU A 98 -3.92 -9.28 -14.27
N ALA A 99 -4.22 -8.11 -14.84
CA ALA A 99 -4.35 -7.99 -16.29
C ALA A 99 -2.97 -7.79 -16.97
N THR A 100 -1.91 -7.55 -16.21
CA THR A 100 -0.53 -7.43 -16.73
C THR A 100 0.39 -8.49 -16.11
N ARG A 101 0.61 -9.57 -16.88
CA ARG A 101 1.64 -10.59 -16.64
C ARG A 101 2.99 -9.93 -16.28
N ASN A 102 3.66 -10.44 -15.26
CA ASN A 102 5.04 -10.12 -14.80
C ASN A 102 5.19 -8.98 -13.78
N ARG A 103 4.70 -9.15 -12.54
CA ARG A 103 5.15 -8.32 -11.42
C ARG A 103 6.26 -8.98 -10.61
N THR A 104 7.35 -8.25 -10.38
CA THR A 104 8.51 -8.74 -9.61
C THR A 104 8.26 -8.64 -8.11
N ALA A 105 8.92 -9.48 -7.31
CA ALA A 105 8.77 -9.46 -5.84
C ALA A 105 9.09 -8.07 -5.23
N GLU A 106 9.97 -7.32 -5.88
CA GLU A 106 10.32 -5.95 -5.52
C GLU A 106 9.15 -4.96 -5.72
N GLN A 107 8.30 -5.16 -6.73
CA GLN A 107 7.10 -4.35 -6.90
C GLN A 107 6.08 -4.60 -5.80
N ILE A 108 5.93 -5.85 -5.34
CA ILE A 108 5.02 -6.20 -4.23
C ILE A 108 5.46 -5.52 -2.93
N THR A 109 6.77 -5.51 -2.64
CA THR A 109 7.26 -4.85 -1.43
C THR A 109 7.06 -3.34 -1.51
N ARG A 110 7.31 -2.71 -2.66
CA ARG A 110 7.07 -1.29 -2.89
C ARG A 110 5.59 -0.94 -2.74
N ASP A 111 4.68 -1.70 -3.35
CA ASP A 111 3.22 -1.49 -3.25
C ASP A 111 2.75 -1.53 -1.79
N ARG A 112 3.32 -2.45 -0.98
CA ARG A 112 3.01 -2.53 0.46
C ARG A 112 3.47 -1.28 1.22
N TRP A 113 4.63 -0.73 0.88
CA TRP A 113 5.12 0.51 1.47
C TRP A 113 4.32 1.73 0.99
N THR A 114 3.89 1.76 -0.27
CA THR A 114 2.99 2.78 -0.82
C THR A 114 1.67 2.80 -0.04
N ALA A 115 1.03 1.65 0.18
CA ALA A 115 -0.18 1.55 0.98
C ALA A 115 0.03 2.03 2.43
N ARG A 116 1.15 1.64 3.04
CA ARG A 116 1.52 2.06 4.41
C ARG A 116 1.78 3.55 4.52
N ALA A 117 2.37 4.17 3.50
CA ALA A 117 2.56 5.62 3.43
C ALA A 117 1.20 6.33 3.41
N VAL A 118 0.24 5.85 2.62
CA VAL A 118 -1.12 6.42 2.58
C VAL A 118 -1.85 6.26 3.92
N ASP A 119 -1.72 5.12 4.60
CA ASP A 119 -2.26 4.92 5.95
C ASP A 119 -1.71 5.94 6.96
N LEU A 120 -0.39 6.15 6.94
CA LEU A 120 0.29 7.07 7.85
C LEU A 120 -0.07 8.53 7.56
N ALA A 121 -0.13 8.92 6.29
CA ALA A 121 -0.53 10.25 5.87
C ALA A 121 -1.98 10.57 6.26
N ALA A 122 -2.91 9.62 6.08
CA ALA A 122 -4.30 9.81 6.50
C ALA A 122 -4.44 9.95 8.02
N ARG A 123 -3.67 9.18 8.80
CA ARG A 123 -3.61 9.29 10.27
C ARG A 123 -3.02 10.62 10.73
N LEU A 124 -2.07 11.17 9.98
CA LEU A 124 -1.49 12.48 10.26
C LEU A 124 -2.50 13.60 9.94
N ALA A 125 -3.23 13.48 8.83
CA ALA A 125 -4.21 14.48 8.38
C ALA A 125 -5.43 14.60 9.30
N HIS A 126 -5.94 13.50 9.85
CA HIS A 126 -7.11 13.50 10.75
C HIS A 126 -6.73 13.67 12.23
N ARG A 127 -5.51 14.17 12.51
CA ARG A 127 -5.00 14.31 13.86
C ARG A 127 -5.29 15.71 14.40
N ASP A 128 -6.41 15.87 15.08
CA ASP A 128 -6.71 17.10 15.80
C ASP A 128 -6.13 17.05 17.23
N GLY A 129 -4.96 17.63 17.42
CA GLY A 129 -4.35 17.83 18.74
C GLY A 129 -3.66 16.59 19.35
N GLY A 130 -2.40 16.75 19.77
CA GLY A 130 -1.62 15.66 20.35
C GLY A 130 -0.24 16.05 20.85
N TRP A 131 0.40 15.13 21.58
CA TRP A 131 1.78 15.29 22.04
C TRP A 131 2.74 15.34 20.84
N ALA A 132 3.55 16.40 20.74
CA ALA A 132 4.44 16.67 19.62
C ALA A 132 5.34 15.48 19.23
N TRP A 133 5.85 14.74 20.22
CA TRP A 133 6.72 13.57 19.96
C TRP A 133 6.03 12.44 19.18
N ARG A 134 4.70 12.28 19.31
CA ARG A 134 3.94 11.26 18.56
C ARG A 134 3.76 11.67 17.11
N THR A 135 3.53 12.95 16.86
CA THR A 135 3.42 13.51 15.51
C THR A 135 4.75 13.38 14.78
N ALA A 136 5.85 13.78 15.42
CA ALA A 136 7.20 13.60 14.87
C ALA A 136 7.51 12.13 14.55
N ARG A 137 7.07 11.19 15.40
CA ARG A 137 7.26 9.75 15.14
C ARG A 137 6.44 9.24 13.96
N LEU A 138 5.25 9.79 13.72
CA LEU A 138 4.41 9.46 12.55
C LEU A 138 4.99 10.05 11.27
N GLU A 139 5.44 11.30 11.30
CA GLU A 139 6.13 11.98 10.19
C GLU A 139 7.40 11.23 9.78
N TYR A 140 8.21 10.82 10.77
CA TYR A 140 9.39 10.00 10.52
C TYR A 140 9.02 8.65 9.89
N GLN A 141 7.98 7.98 10.39
CA GLN A 141 7.51 6.73 9.79
C GLN A 141 6.96 6.90 8.37
N LEU A 142 6.28 8.02 8.11
CA LEU A 142 5.78 8.38 6.80
C LEU A 142 6.94 8.61 5.83
N SER A 143 7.90 9.45 6.19
CA SER A 143 9.12 9.69 5.40
C SER A 143 9.83 8.37 5.07
N ARG A 144 10.00 7.49 6.06
CA ARG A 144 10.61 6.18 5.87
C ARG A 144 9.80 5.26 4.95
N ALA A 145 8.46 5.32 5.01
CA ALA A 145 7.58 4.55 4.14
C ALA A 145 7.63 5.06 2.69
N VAL A 146 7.62 6.38 2.49
CA VAL A 146 7.74 7.04 1.18
C VAL A 146 9.11 6.75 0.55
N GLY A 147 10.19 6.80 1.34
CA GLY A 147 11.53 6.43 0.89
C GLY A 147 11.61 4.97 0.43
N ARG A 148 11.05 4.03 1.19
CA ARG A 148 11.02 2.60 0.83
C ARG A 148 10.10 2.27 -0.35
N ALA A 149 9.06 3.06 -0.56
CA ALA A 149 8.21 2.97 -1.75
C ALA A 149 8.90 3.49 -3.02
N GLN A 150 10.06 4.16 -2.89
CA GLN A 150 10.85 4.72 -4.00
C GLN A 150 10.04 5.63 -4.93
N VAL A 151 9.14 6.42 -4.34
CA VAL A 151 8.23 7.32 -5.06
C VAL A 151 8.99 8.37 -5.89
N GLY A 152 10.19 8.75 -5.47
CA GLY A 152 11.07 9.65 -6.22
C GLY A 152 11.76 9.01 -7.43
N ALA A 153 12.01 7.70 -7.40
CA ALA A 153 12.72 6.99 -8.47
C ALA A 153 11.77 6.42 -9.55
N HIS A 154 10.50 6.17 -9.20
CA HIS A 154 9.54 5.56 -10.10
C HIS A 154 8.26 6.41 -10.25
N PRO A 155 7.99 6.98 -11.46
CA PRO A 155 6.85 7.86 -11.66
C PRO A 155 5.50 7.14 -11.53
N GLU A 156 5.43 5.85 -11.82
CA GLU A 156 4.20 5.05 -11.65
C GLU A 156 3.80 4.92 -10.17
N GLN A 157 4.77 4.67 -9.29
CA GLN A 157 4.53 4.59 -7.84
C GLN A 157 4.11 5.94 -7.27
N ARG A 158 4.63 7.04 -7.80
CA ARG A 158 4.16 8.39 -7.46
C ARG A 158 2.71 8.63 -7.85
N ARG A 159 2.33 8.27 -9.08
CA ARG A 159 0.93 8.38 -9.52
C ARG A 159 0.00 7.54 -8.66
N ALA A 160 0.40 6.30 -8.36
CA ALA A 160 -0.38 5.40 -7.50
C ALA A 160 -0.53 5.96 -6.07
N LEU A 161 0.55 6.46 -5.46
CA LEU A 161 0.51 7.09 -4.15
C LEU A 161 -0.47 8.29 -4.13
N LEU A 162 -0.35 9.18 -5.12
CA LEU A 162 -1.18 10.38 -5.21
C LEU A 162 -2.66 10.04 -5.44
N GLN A 163 -2.97 9.05 -6.28
CA GLN A 163 -4.34 8.56 -6.49
C GLN A 163 -4.93 7.96 -5.21
N LEU A 164 -4.15 7.17 -4.47
CA LEU A 164 -4.61 6.57 -3.22
C LEU A 164 -4.78 7.62 -2.11
N LEU A 165 -3.90 8.62 -2.05
CA LEU A 165 -4.02 9.74 -1.13
C LEU A 165 -5.25 10.60 -1.44
N SER A 166 -5.47 10.93 -2.71
CA SER A 166 -6.63 11.73 -3.11
C SER A 166 -7.92 10.99 -2.77
N ALA A 167 -8.04 9.71 -3.15
CA ALA A 167 -9.20 8.89 -2.83
C ALA A 167 -9.47 8.81 -1.32
N ARG A 168 -8.42 8.69 -0.51
CA ARG A 168 -8.58 8.51 0.94
C ARG A 168 -8.87 9.81 1.68
N LEU A 169 -8.13 10.88 1.39
CA LEU A 169 -8.31 12.16 2.07
C LEU A 169 -9.63 12.84 1.66
N HIS A 170 -10.02 12.68 0.39
CA HIS A 170 -11.27 13.25 -0.12
C HIS A 170 -12.45 12.28 0.03
N SER A 171 -12.26 11.14 0.69
CA SER A 171 -13.37 10.19 0.95
C SER A 171 -14.45 10.80 1.84
N ALA A 172 -14.07 11.65 2.81
CA ALA A 172 -15.03 12.36 3.66
C ALA A 172 -15.92 13.33 2.85
N ALA A 173 -15.39 13.89 1.76
CA ALA A 173 -16.17 14.74 0.87
C ALA A 173 -17.28 13.96 0.14
N LEU A 174 -17.12 12.64 -0.08
CA LEU A 174 -18.15 11.80 -0.68
C LEU A 174 -19.43 11.73 0.17
N ALA A 175 -19.33 11.86 1.49
CA ALA A 175 -20.49 11.85 2.38
C ALA A 175 -21.36 13.12 2.24
N HIS A 176 -20.81 14.17 1.63
CA HIS A 176 -21.48 15.46 1.42
C HIS A 176 -21.73 15.76 -0.06
N LEU A 177 -21.42 14.81 -0.95
CA LEU A 177 -21.86 14.92 -2.32
C LEU A 177 -23.37 14.65 -2.34
N ASP A 178 -24.12 15.65 -2.78
CA ASP A 178 -25.50 15.46 -3.21
C ASP A 178 -25.47 14.65 -4.51
N LEU A 179 -25.44 13.33 -4.37
CA LEU A 179 -25.67 12.44 -5.50
C LEU A 179 -27.17 12.47 -5.83
N PRO A 180 -27.55 12.73 -7.09
CA PRO A 180 -28.94 12.59 -7.50
C PRO A 180 -29.39 11.16 -7.20
N SER A 181 -30.59 11.03 -6.62
CA SER A 181 -31.14 9.71 -6.28
C SER A 181 -31.14 8.84 -7.55
N PRO A 182 -30.63 7.60 -7.50
CA PRO A 182 -30.61 6.71 -8.66
C PRO A 182 -32.03 6.32 -9.13
N TRP A 183 -33.04 6.58 -8.30
CA TRP A 183 -34.46 6.39 -8.61
C TRP A 183 -35.13 7.69 -9.05
N GLU A 184 -34.51 8.84 -8.74
CA GLU A 184 -34.75 10.10 -9.42
C GLU A 184 -33.86 10.13 -10.67
N LEU A 185 -34.18 9.26 -11.63
CA LEU A 185 -34.07 9.72 -13.01
C LEU A 185 -35.06 10.88 -13.13
N ARG A 186 -34.65 12.07 -12.66
CA ARG A 186 -35.20 13.30 -13.14
C ARG A 186 -34.81 13.29 -14.60
N ALA A 187 -35.77 12.89 -15.43
CA ALA A 187 -35.77 13.26 -16.83
C ALA A 187 -35.31 14.71 -16.84
N PRO A 188 -34.19 15.03 -17.53
CA PRO A 188 -33.72 16.40 -17.54
C PRO A 188 -34.94 17.26 -17.85
N ASP A 189 -35.06 18.41 -17.18
CA ASP A 189 -36.06 19.43 -17.50
C ASP A 189 -35.77 19.92 -18.93
N ALA A 190 -36.01 19.06 -19.89
CA ALA A 190 -36.07 19.29 -21.29
C ALA A 190 -37.47 19.86 -21.49
N PRO A 191 -37.60 21.00 -22.18
CA PRO A 191 -38.91 21.49 -22.57
C PRO A 191 -39.64 20.34 -23.24
N SER A 192 -40.88 20.13 -22.84
CA SER A 192 -41.82 19.11 -23.29
C SER A 192 -42.09 19.21 -24.80
N GLY A 193 -41.07 18.88 -25.59
CA GLY A 193 -41.13 18.64 -27.02
C GLY A 193 -41.06 17.13 -27.25
N PRO A 194 -41.69 16.63 -28.33
CA PRO A 194 -41.55 15.22 -28.70
C PRO A 194 -40.07 14.88 -28.86
N VAL A 195 -39.62 13.80 -28.22
CA VAL A 195 -38.27 13.25 -28.39
C VAL A 195 -38.07 12.96 -29.87
N ARG A 196 -37.38 13.87 -30.58
CA ARG A 196 -37.05 13.70 -31.99
C ARG A 196 -35.95 12.63 -32.06
N PRO A 197 -36.09 11.62 -32.93
CA PRO A 197 -35.06 10.60 -33.07
C PRO A 197 -33.73 11.25 -33.45
N ALA A 198 -32.63 10.79 -32.86
CA ALA A 198 -31.26 11.29 -33.07
C ALA A 198 -30.89 11.65 -34.53
N PRO A 199 -31.28 10.89 -35.57
CA PRO A 199 -31.06 11.31 -36.96
C PRO A 199 -31.68 12.66 -37.29
N VAL A 200 -32.90 12.95 -36.82
CA VAL A 200 -33.62 14.20 -37.11
C VAL A 200 -32.92 15.41 -36.48
N VAL A 201 -32.39 15.27 -35.26
CA VAL A 201 -31.63 16.34 -34.58
C VAL A 201 -30.30 16.63 -35.28
N ALA A 202 -29.64 15.58 -35.80
CA ALA A 202 -28.41 15.76 -36.58
C ALA A 202 -28.68 16.49 -37.91
N TYR A 203 -29.78 16.18 -38.60
CA TYR A 203 -30.14 16.83 -39.86
C TYR A 203 -30.58 18.29 -39.68
N GLU A 204 -31.32 18.61 -38.62
CA GLU A 204 -31.67 19.99 -38.29
C GLU A 204 -30.42 20.82 -37.97
N ARG A 205 -29.48 20.27 -37.20
CA ARG A 205 -28.19 20.92 -36.93
C ARG A 205 -27.37 21.18 -38.19
N LEU A 206 -27.30 20.20 -39.10
CA LEU A 206 -26.56 20.38 -40.37
C LEU A 206 -27.16 21.49 -41.24
N ARG A 207 -28.48 21.72 -41.14
CA ARG A 207 -29.17 22.78 -41.86
C ARG A 207 -28.98 24.17 -41.22
N GLU A 208 -28.78 24.22 -39.91
CA GLU A 208 -28.50 25.45 -39.16
C GLU A 208 -27.01 25.83 -39.18
N MET A 209 -26.12 24.87 -39.45
CA MET A 209 -24.69 25.10 -39.55
C MET A 209 -24.29 25.89 -40.81
N PRO A 210 -23.23 26.72 -40.74
CA PRO A 210 -22.60 27.28 -41.92
C PRO A 210 -22.20 26.16 -42.89
N GLN A 211 -22.41 26.38 -44.20
CA GLN A 211 -22.26 25.33 -45.22
C GLN A 211 -20.89 24.63 -45.17
N LEU A 212 -19.82 25.38 -44.90
CA LEU A 212 -18.47 24.83 -44.83
C LEU A 212 -18.28 23.91 -43.61
N ASP A 213 -18.87 24.25 -42.47
CA ASP A 213 -18.80 23.48 -41.22
C ASP A 213 -19.66 22.21 -41.30
N ALA A 214 -20.78 22.28 -42.00
CA ALA A 214 -21.59 21.11 -42.31
C ALA A 214 -20.82 20.12 -43.22
N ILE A 215 -20.08 20.63 -44.21
CA ILE A 215 -19.24 19.80 -45.10
C ILE A 215 -18.12 19.12 -44.30
N THR A 216 -17.40 19.86 -43.45
CA THR A 216 -16.28 19.29 -42.67
C THR A 216 -16.77 18.26 -41.66
N ALA A 217 -17.86 18.54 -40.93
CA ALA A 217 -18.43 17.62 -39.97
C ALA A 217 -18.88 16.29 -40.60
N VAL A 218 -19.47 16.33 -41.80
CA VAL A 218 -19.89 15.10 -42.51
C VAL A 218 -18.70 14.40 -43.16
N ALA A 219 -17.69 15.14 -43.64
CA ALA A 219 -16.45 14.57 -44.17
C ALA A 219 -15.63 13.85 -43.08
N ASP A 220 -15.57 14.41 -41.87
CA ASP A 220 -14.89 13.81 -40.72
C ASP A 220 -15.61 12.53 -40.24
N ALA A 221 -16.95 12.52 -40.30
CA ALA A 221 -17.75 11.36 -39.94
C ALA A 221 -17.70 10.23 -41.00
N HIS A 222 -17.43 10.59 -42.26
CA HIS A 222 -17.40 9.66 -43.38
C HIS A 222 -16.15 9.87 -44.27
N PRO A 223 -14.94 9.56 -43.76
CA PRO A 223 -13.69 9.82 -44.47
C PRO A 223 -13.53 9.03 -45.78
N ASP A 224 -14.21 7.89 -45.88
CA ASP A 224 -14.10 6.96 -47.01
C ASP A 224 -15.09 7.24 -48.17
N LEU A 225 -15.97 8.24 -48.04
CA LEU A 225 -16.98 8.52 -49.06
C LEU A 225 -16.41 9.36 -50.23
N PRO A 226 -16.69 8.98 -51.49
CA PRO A 226 -16.32 9.80 -52.64
C PRO A 226 -17.11 11.12 -52.65
N PRO A 227 -16.55 12.20 -53.24
CA PRO A 227 -17.10 13.56 -53.12
C PRO A 227 -18.53 13.68 -53.64
N GLU A 228 -18.87 12.90 -54.67
CA GLU A 228 -20.22 12.87 -55.23
C GLU A 228 -21.26 12.23 -54.30
N GLN A 229 -20.86 11.21 -53.54
CA GLN A 229 -21.76 10.57 -52.57
C GLN A 229 -21.93 11.44 -51.33
N LEU A 230 -20.85 12.11 -50.90
CA LEU A 230 -20.91 13.11 -49.82
C LEU A 230 -21.81 14.30 -50.20
N ARG A 231 -21.69 14.80 -51.43
CA ARG A 231 -22.55 15.84 -52.00
C ARG A 231 -24.00 15.40 -52.04
N LYS A 232 -24.27 14.18 -52.50
CA LYS A 232 -25.63 13.62 -52.52
C LYS A 232 -26.22 13.53 -51.10
N LEU A 233 -25.43 13.08 -50.13
CA LEU A 233 -25.84 12.98 -48.73
C LEU A 233 -26.18 14.36 -48.13
N LEU A 234 -25.37 15.38 -48.40
CA LEU A 234 -25.63 16.75 -47.98
C LEU A 234 -26.89 17.34 -48.63
N LEU A 235 -27.12 17.05 -49.91
CA LEU A 235 -28.32 17.47 -50.64
C LEU A 235 -29.59 16.76 -50.14
N ASP A 236 -29.51 15.46 -49.86
CA ASP A 236 -30.61 14.67 -49.29
C ASP A 236 -31.01 15.19 -47.90
N HIS A 237 -30.11 15.88 -47.20
CA HIS A 237 -30.35 16.55 -45.92
C HIS A 237 -30.60 18.07 -46.03
N GLY A 238 -30.79 18.60 -47.24
CA GLY A 238 -31.22 19.97 -47.48
C GLY A 238 -30.10 21.03 -47.42
N VAL A 239 -28.83 20.62 -47.41
CA VAL A 239 -27.68 21.53 -47.47
C VAL A 239 -27.27 21.72 -48.94
N VAL A 240 -27.53 22.90 -49.49
CA VAL A 240 -27.17 23.22 -50.88
C VAL A 240 -25.68 23.50 -50.97
N VAL A 241 -24.93 22.57 -51.55
CA VAL A 241 -23.48 22.67 -51.72
C VAL A 241 -23.06 22.44 -53.18
N SER A 242 -22.11 23.26 -53.64
CA SER A 242 -21.47 23.09 -54.93
C SER A 242 -20.33 22.06 -54.88
N PRO A 243 -19.96 21.42 -56.01
CA PRO A 243 -18.86 20.45 -56.05
C PRO A 243 -17.53 21.04 -55.53
N ALA A 244 -17.25 22.30 -55.88
CA ALA A 244 -16.04 23.00 -55.45
C ALA A 244 -15.98 23.22 -53.93
N GLN A 245 -17.12 23.45 -53.27
CA GLN A 245 -17.19 23.61 -51.82
C GLN A 245 -16.97 22.28 -51.09
N VAL A 246 -17.48 21.17 -51.63
CA VAL A 246 -17.26 19.83 -51.07
C VAL A 246 -15.78 19.43 -51.15
N ASP A 247 -15.13 19.69 -52.29
CA ASP A 247 -13.69 19.44 -52.44
C ASP A 247 -12.85 20.33 -51.52
N MET A 248 -13.25 21.59 -51.32
CA MET A 248 -12.57 22.52 -50.41
C MET A 248 -12.73 22.08 -48.94
N GLY A 249 -13.93 21.73 -48.50
CA GLY A 249 -14.19 21.25 -47.14
C GLY A 249 -13.46 19.94 -46.82
N ARG A 250 -13.37 19.01 -47.78
CA ARG A 250 -12.62 17.75 -47.57
C ARG A 250 -11.11 17.98 -47.46
N ARG A 251 -10.56 18.93 -48.21
CA ARG A 251 -9.14 19.31 -48.07
C ARG A 251 -8.86 19.93 -46.71
N LEU A 252 -9.78 20.73 -46.18
CA LEU A 252 -9.67 21.33 -44.84
C LEU A 252 -9.75 20.27 -43.74
N SER A 253 -10.70 19.34 -43.84
CA SER A 253 -10.85 18.19 -42.93
C SER A 253 -9.58 17.31 -42.94
N ALA A 254 -9.11 16.90 -44.12
CA ALA A 254 -7.90 16.09 -44.26
C ALA A 254 -6.61 16.81 -43.76
N SER A 255 -6.57 18.14 -43.82
CA SER A 255 -5.44 18.94 -43.31
C SER A 255 -5.51 19.14 -41.79
N ALA A 256 -6.70 19.04 -41.19
CA ALA A 256 -6.91 19.14 -39.75
C ALA A 256 -6.62 17.82 -39.02
N GLN A 257 -6.49 16.71 -39.74
CA GLN A 257 -6.14 15.40 -39.19
C GLN A 257 -4.61 15.19 -39.21
N PRO A 258 -3.88 15.32 -38.09
CA PRO A 258 -2.54 14.75 -38.01
C PRO A 258 -2.64 13.22 -38.21
N PRO A 259 -1.60 12.54 -38.75
CA PRO A 259 -1.62 11.09 -38.91
C PRO A 259 -1.83 10.43 -37.55
N ALA A 260 -3.07 10.00 -37.29
CA ALA A 260 -3.49 9.47 -36.02
C ALA A 260 -3.00 8.03 -35.88
N LEU A 261 -2.17 7.80 -34.85
CA LEU A 261 -2.10 6.52 -34.16
C LEU A 261 -3.53 6.08 -33.83
N ALA A 262 -3.96 4.98 -34.47
CA ALA A 262 -5.21 4.31 -34.16
C ALA A 262 -5.20 3.87 -32.69
N GLY A 263 -6.05 4.50 -31.88
CA GLY A 263 -6.14 4.20 -30.46
C GLY A 263 -7.24 5.01 -29.78
N ALA A 264 -8.47 4.53 -29.92
CA ALA A 264 -9.61 4.76 -29.01
C ALA A 264 -9.92 6.21 -28.61
N SER A 265 -10.92 6.78 -29.30
CA SER A 265 -11.75 7.88 -28.82
C SER A 265 -12.48 7.46 -27.54
N ALA A 266 -12.00 7.96 -26.40
CA ALA A 266 -12.80 8.15 -25.19
C ALA A 266 -12.84 9.66 -24.95
N ALA A 267 -14.01 10.23 -25.24
CA ALA A 267 -14.28 11.64 -25.17
C ALA A 267 -13.97 12.24 -23.77
N ALA A 268 -13.20 13.32 -23.81
CA ALA A 268 -13.28 14.53 -23.00
C ALA A 268 -14.07 14.47 -21.68
N GLN A 269 -13.33 14.44 -20.56
CA GLN A 269 -13.72 15.14 -19.34
C GLN A 269 -12.51 15.90 -18.77
N THR A 270 -12.52 17.21 -18.95
CA THR A 270 -11.64 18.17 -18.29
C THR A 270 -12.24 18.54 -16.94
N LEU A 271 -11.61 18.17 -15.82
CA LEU A 271 -11.84 18.83 -14.53
C LEU A 271 -10.53 18.87 -13.69
N PHE A 272 -10.10 20.11 -13.44
CA PHE A 272 -9.15 20.61 -12.42
C PHE A 272 -7.64 20.50 -12.67
N ALA A 273 -7.12 21.48 -13.41
CA ALA A 273 -5.84 22.10 -13.09
C ALA A 273 -6.04 23.02 -11.87
N VAL A 274 -5.55 22.60 -10.70
CA VAL A 274 -5.45 23.48 -9.52
C VAL A 274 -4.05 24.07 -9.49
N HIS A 275 -3.95 25.36 -9.83
CA HIS A 275 -2.77 26.17 -9.56
C HIS A 275 -2.75 26.49 -8.05
N ALA A 276 -1.80 25.90 -7.31
CA ALA A 276 -1.43 26.42 -6.00
C ALA A 276 -0.52 27.64 -6.21
N ARG A 277 -1.03 28.82 -5.85
CA ARG A 277 -0.30 30.09 -5.79
C ARG A 277 0.39 30.17 -4.43
N CYS A 278 1.71 30.23 -4.43
CA CYS A 278 2.49 30.64 -3.26
C CYS A 278 3.13 31.99 -3.58
N ASP A 279 2.45 33.08 -3.26
CA ASP A 279 3.09 34.37 -2.97
C ASP A 279 3.58 34.22 -1.51
N GLY A 280 4.84 34.41 -1.10
CA GLY A 280 5.96 35.14 -1.63
C GLY A 280 6.41 36.10 -0.52
N GLN A 281 7.55 35.85 0.14
CA GLN A 281 8.38 36.90 0.73
C GLN A 281 9.74 36.38 1.20
N ASP A 282 10.77 36.85 0.50
CA ASP A 282 12.16 36.95 0.93
C ASP A 282 12.29 37.86 2.15
N SER A 283 13.16 37.50 3.10
CA SER A 283 14.33 38.31 3.46
C SER A 283 15.10 37.76 4.69
N ALA A 284 16.42 37.64 4.47
CA ALA A 284 17.52 37.96 5.38
C ALA A 284 17.88 37.02 6.55
N ALA A 285 18.98 36.28 6.33
CA ALA A 285 20.23 36.32 7.09
C ALA A 285 20.22 36.29 8.64
N ALA A 286 20.64 35.16 9.21
CA ALA A 286 21.56 34.98 10.35
C ALA A 286 21.73 33.46 10.59
N LEU A 287 22.91 32.88 10.34
CA LEU A 287 23.85 32.39 11.34
C LEU A 287 23.22 31.45 12.40
N ASP A 288 23.53 30.16 12.33
CA ASP A 288 24.27 29.45 13.39
C ASP A 288 24.58 27.99 13.01
N ASP A 289 25.75 27.55 13.48
CA ASP A 289 26.33 26.21 13.38
C ASP A 289 25.36 25.08 13.78
N ASP A 290 25.27 24.04 12.95
CA ASP A 290 24.75 22.74 13.38
C ASP A 290 25.73 21.62 12.95
N PRO A 291 26.57 21.09 13.87
CA PRO A 291 27.49 20.01 13.60
C PRO A 291 26.85 18.66 13.94
N ASP A 292 25.77 18.26 13.27
CA ASP A 292 25.16 16.93 13.47
C ASP A 292 24.69 16.26 12.16
N ALA A 293 25.47 16.45 11.09
CA ALA A 293 25.42 15.60 9.91
C ALA A 293 26.33 14.35 10.09
N ALA A 294 26.03 13.51 11.07
CA ALA A 294 26.61 12.17 11.15
C ALA A 294 25.77 11.22 10.29
N GLY A 295 26.29 10.92 9.10
CA GLY A 295 25.77 9.92 8.18
C GLY A 295 25.54 8.59 8.89
N ALA A 296 24.31 8.10 8.80
CA ALA A 296 23.95 6.75 9.18
C ALA A 296 24.46 5.77 8.11
N ASP A 297 25.78 5.57 8.08
CA ASP A 297 26.34 4.30 7.64
C ASP A 297 26.02 3.30 8.75
N ALA A 298 24.93 2.56 8.53
CA ALA A 298 24.67 1.32 9.24
C ALA A 298 25.70 0.29 8.75
N ASP A 299 26.96 0.51 9.13
CA ASP A 299 27.99 -0.50 9.10
C ASP A 299 27.53 -1.63 10.01
N ALA A 300 27.63 -2.85 9.51
CA ALA A 300 27.30 -4.03 10.28
C ALA A 300 28.18 -4.01 11.53
N ASP A 301 27.57 -3.93 12.72
CA ASP A 301 28.24 -3.95 14.02
C ASP A 301 28.78 -5.37 14.27
N ILE A 302 29.70 -5.80 13.40
CA ILE A 302 30.48 -7.02 13.51
C ILE A 302 31.30 -6.85 14.79
N PRO A 303 31.28 -7.83 15.71
CA PRO A 303 32.06 -7.75 16.94
C PRO A 303 33.55 -7.73 16.60
N ASP A 304 34.14 -6.54 16.53
CA ASP A 304 35.58 -6.36 16.40
C ASP A 304 36.16 -6.12 17.81
N ALA A 305 36.65 -7.20 18.42
CA ALA A 305 37.26 -7.16 19.73
C ALA A 305 38.49 -6.26 19.79
N ALA A 306 39.22 -6.08 18.68
CA ALA A 306 40.40 -5.22 18.65
C ALA A 306 40.00 -3.73 18.67
N ALA A 307 38.98 -3.35 17.90
CA ALA A 307 38.41 -2.00 17.93
C ALA A 307 37.80 -1.67 19.31
N ASP A 308 37.12 -2.64 19.91
CA ASP A 308 36.52 -2.52 21.23
C ASP A 308 37.62 -2.34 22.32
N LEU A 309 38.72 -3.10 22.25
CA LEU A 309 39.88 -2.91 23.15
C LEU A 309 40.58 -1.56 22.97
N ALA A 310 40.66 -1.05 21.74
CA ALA A 310 41.27 0.25 21.46
C ALA A 310 40.50 1.42 22.11
N LEU A 311 39.17 1.29 22.28
CA LEU A 311 38.30 2.29 22.92
C LEU A 311 38.27 2.20 24.45
N LEU A 312 38.87 1.15 25.03
CA LEU A 312 38.81 0.89 26.46
C LEU A 312 39.43 2.00 27.33
N PRO A 313 40.58 2.63 26.96
CA PRO A 313 41.12 3.77 27.70
C PRO A 313 40.15 4.96 27.76
N ASP A 314 39.40 5.21 26.69
CA ASP A 314 38.42 6.29 26.61
C ASP A 314 37.18 5.98 27.42
N ALA A 315 36.72 4.73 27.38
CA ALA A 315 35.64 4.24 28.23
C ALA A 315 35.99 4.40 29.72
N ARG A 316 37.24 4.11 30.13
CA ARG A 316 37.71 4.36 31.51
C ARG A 316 37.69 5.84 31.88
N ARG A 317 38.10 6.73 30.97
CA ARG A 317 38.04 8.18 31.22
C ARG A 317 36.60 8.65 31.48
N VAL A 318 35.65 8.17 30.67
CA VAL A 318 34.22 8.49 30.84
C VAL A 318 33.67 7.89 32.14
N ASP A 319 34.00 6.64 32.46
CA ASP A 319 33.55 5.97 33.69
C ASP A 319 34.09 6.66 34.95
N ASN A 320 35.40 6.98 34.98
CA ASN A 320 36.03 7.71 36.08
C ASN A 320 35.45 9.13 36.25
N ALA A 321 35.22 9.86 35.16
CA ALA A 321 34.61 11.19 35.21
C ALA A 321 33.18 11.14 35.75
N HIS A 322 32.39 10.17 35.30
CA HIS A 322 31.03 9.96 35.79
C HIS A 322 31.02 9.53 37.27
N GLN A 323 31.97 8.68 37.69
CA GLN A 323 32.11 8.26 39.07
C GLN A 323 32.53 9.41 39.98
N ALA A 324 33.44 10.27 39.54
CA ALA A 324 33.82 11.48 40.28
C ALA A 324 32.62 12.43 40.47
N GLN A 325 31.75 12.55 39.46
CA GLN A 325 30.60 13.45 39.51
C GLN A 325 29.40 12.88 40.28
N HIS A 326 29.14 11.57 40.18
CA HIS A 326 27.91 10.95 40.66
C HIS A 326 28.11 9.88 41.74
N GLY A 327 29.35 9.61 42.15
CA GLY A 327 29.70 8.59 43.14
C GLY A 327 29.40 7.15 42.71
N ARG A 328 29.10 6.92 41.42
CA ARG A 328 28.72 5.62 40.87
C ARG A 328 29.27 5.44 39.45
N PRO A 329 29.57 4.21 39.03
CA PRO A 329 30.12 3.95 37.71
C PRO A 329 29.14 4.37 36.60
N ALA A 330 29.65 4.64 35.41
CA ALA A 330 28.88 5.12 34.26
C ALA A 330 27.88 4.07 33.79
N GLY A 331 26.61 4.47 33.73
CA GLY A 331 25.56 3.67 33.10
C GLY A 331 25.72 3.62 31.58
N LEU A 332 25.03 2.68 30.93
CA LEU A 332 25.11 2.47 29.47
C LEU A 332 24.89 3.74 28.64
N ARG A 333 23.97 4.62 29.07
CA ARG A 333 23.71 5.89 28.37
C ARG A 333 24.88 6.87 28.45
N ALA A 334 25.57 6.93 29.59
CA ALA A 334 26.73 7.81 29.77
C ALA A 334 27.91 7.34 28.89
N LEU A 335 28.09 6.03 28.75
CA LEU A 335 29.07 5.45 27.81
C LEU A 335 28.68 5.70 26.34
N GLN A 336 27.40 5.55 25.99
CA GLN A 336 26.90 5.88 24.64
C GLN A 336 27.15 7.34 24.28
N SER A 337 26.78 8.28 25.15
CA SER A 337 26.95 9.70 24.90
C SER A 337 28.43 10.12 24.93
N GLY A 338 29.21 9.58 25.86
CA GLY A 338 30.62 9.93 26.03
C GLY A 338 31.51 9.42 24.90
N LEU A 339 31.20 8.24 24.33
CA LEU A 339 31.99 7.62 23.28
C LEU A 339 31.35 7.71 21.88
N ARG A 340 30.12 8.25 21.78
CA ARG A 340 29.32 8.31 20.55
C ARG A 340 29.15 6.94 19.88
N ILE A 341 28.97 5.89 20.68
CA ILE A 341 28.82 4.50 20.22
C ILE A 341 27.39 3.98 20.35
N GLY A 342 27.06 2.98 19.52
CA GLY A 342 25.79 2.28 19.57
C GLY A 342 25.59 1.47 20.86
N GLN A 343 24.34 1.05 21.11
CA GLN A 343 23.96 0.37 22.35
C GLN A 343 24.69 -0.96 22.58
N THR A 344 24.84 -1.77 21.53
CA THR A 344 25.49 -3.09 21.61
C THR A 344 26.96 -2.95 21.99
N ARG A 345 27.68 -2.02 21.36
CA ARG A 345 29.08 -1.72 21.69
C ARG A 345 29.22 -1.15 23.11
N ALA A 346 28.31 -0.29 23.56
CA ALA A 346 28.32 0.22 24.93
C ALA A 346 28.12 -0.88 25.99
N GLN A 347 27.30 -1.90 25.71
CA GLN A 347 27.14 -3.06 26.59
C GLN A 347 28.42 -3.90 26.68
N ARG A 348 29.11 -4.11 25.55
CA ARG A 348 30.41 -4.81 25.53
C ARG A 348 31.49 -4.04 26.31
N MET A 349 31.56 -2.71 26.14
CA MET A 349 32.45 -1.86 26.92
C MET A 349 32.18 -1.96 28.41
N ARG A 350 30.92 -1.97 28.82
CA ARG A 350 30.55 -2.14 30.23
C ARG A 350 31.05 -3.48 30.79
N ALA A 351 30.84 -4.57 30.06
CA ALA A 351 31.31 -5.89 30.47
C ALA A 351 32.85 -5.94 30.62
N LEU A 352 33.61 -5.32 29.70
CA LEU A 352 35.06 -5.26 29.78
C LEU A 352 35.57 -4.42 30.96
N LEU A 353 34.87 -3.36 31.33
CA LEU A 353 35.21 -2.55 32.51
C LEU A 353 34.93 -3.31 33.82
N ASP A 354 33.80 -4.03 33.88
CA ASP A 354 33.44 -4.82 35.06
C ASP A 354 34.43 -5.99 35.27
N ASP A 355 34.85 -6.69 34.20
CA ASP A 355 35.87 -7.76 34.24
C ASP A 355 37.24 -7.25 34.76
N GLN A 356 37.62 -6.03 34.40
CA GLN A 356 38.86 -5.42 34.91
C GLN A 356 38.78 -5.01 36.37
N LEU A 357 37.61 -4.60 36.84
CA LEU A 357 37.41 -4.29 38.26
C LEU A 357 37.50 -5.55 39.12
N ASP A 358 37.03 -6.68 38.61
CA ASP A 358 37.09 -7.97 39.31
C ASP A 358 38.51 -8.54 39.34
N THR A 359 39.29 -8.39 38.26
CA THR A 359 40.72 -8.77 38.26
C THR A 359 41.56 -7.96 39.24
N VAL A 360 41.28 -6.66 39.40
CA VAL A 360 41.99 -5.80 40.38
C VAL A 360 41.60 -6.13 41.83
N LYS A 361 40.36 -6.55 42.10
CA LYS A 361 39.92 -6.94 43.45
C LYS A 361 40.39 -8.34 43.87
N GLY A 362 40.68 -9.20 42.91
CA GLY A 362 41.13 -10.57 43.15
C GLY A 362 42.64 -10.74 43.36
N SER A 363 43.44 -9.68 43.18
CA SER A 363 44.90 -9.68 43.36
C SER A 363 45.32 -8.94 44.62
#